data_AF-A0A090LNL9-F1
#
_entry.id   AF-A0A090LNL9-F1
#
_cell.length_a   1.000
_cell.length_b   1.000
_cell.length_c   1.000
_cell.angle_alpha   90.00
_cell.angle_beta   90.00
_cell.angle_gamma   90.00
#
_symmetry.space_group_name_H-M   'P 1'
#
loop_
_entity.id
_entity.type
_entity.pdbx_description
1 polymer ?
#
loop_
_entity_poly.entity_id
_entity_poly.type
_entity_poly.pdbx_seq_one_letter_code
_entity_poly.pdbx_strand_id
1 'polypeptide(L)'
;MLSKKSSTWSVIIIQLVFSIVIFISSLAVIAAQSNSFNRYGVQQEPSIFMIIAAIVSFSMILSTILAMFALAHHVKKWLIPHMISTSVMWCFHIVFTFIWLNDIAVYGTSPIDWLLTIILSLLIQILILGSIYLDSQCYRVMV
;
A
#
# COMPACT_ATOMS: atom_id res chain seq x y z
N MET A 1 0.90 8.32 -26.63
CA MET A 1 1.81 8.77 -25.56
C MET A 1 1.05 9.51 -24.45
N LEU A 2 0.21 10.50 -24.77
CA LEU A 2 -0.59 11.27 -23.80
C LEU A 2 -1.54 10.42 -22.95
N SER A 3 -2.26 9.45 -23.54
CA SER A 3 -3.18 8.57 -22.81
C SER A 3 -2.49 7.73 -21.73
N LYS A 4 -1.31 7.14 -22.02
CA LYS A 4 -0.53 6.37 -21.04
C LYS A 4 0.00 7.26 -19.91
N LYS A 5 0.59 8.41 -20.25
CA LYS A 5 1.10 9.38 -19.27
C LYS A 5 -0.01 9.89 -18.35
N SER A 6 -1.19 10.21 -18.91
CA SER A 6 -2.36 10.65 -18.14
C SER A 6 -2.87 9.56 -17.20
N SER A 7 -2.92 8.30 -17.67
CA SER A 7 -3.36 7.17 -16.85
C SER A 7 -2.38 6.90 -15.70
N THR A 8 -1.07 6.92 -15.96
CA THR A 8 -0.04 6.79 -14.91
C THR A 8 -0.15 7.92 -13.88
N TRP A 9 -0.37 9.16 -14.32
CA TRP A 9 -0.60 10.29 -13.41
C TRP A 9 -1.79 10.08 -12.47
N SER A 10 -2.94 9.66 -13.01
CA SER A 10 -4.13 9.39 -12.19
C SER A 10 -3.87 8.28 -11.16
N VAL A 11 -3.20 7.20 -11.59
CA VAL A 11 -2.90 6.07 -10.69
C VAL A 11 -1.92 6.47 -9.59
N ILE A 12 -0.87 7.25 -9.88
CA ILE A 12 0.07 7.75 -8.88
C ILE A 12 -0.64 8.63 -7.84
N ILE A 13 -1.56 9.51 -8.27
CA ILE A 13 -2.34 10.34 -7.35
C ILE A 13 -3.22 9.47 -6.43
N ILE A 14 -3.91 8.48 -7.00
CA ILE A 14 -4.72 7.55 -6.22
C ILE A 14 -3.86 6.79 -5.20
N GLN A 15 -2.68 6.31 -5.62
CA GLN A 15 -1.73 5.64 -4.73
C GLN A 15 -1.19 6.56 -3.64
N LEU A 16 -0.95 7.83 -3.92
CA LEU A 16 -0.55 8.82 -2.92
C LEU A 16 -1.64 8.97 -1.85
N VAL A 17 -2.90 9.14 -2.25
CA VAL A 17 -4.04 9.25 -1.31
C VAL A 17 -4.15 7.99 -0.44
N PHE A 18 -4.13 6.80 -1.05
CA PHE A 18 -4.18 5.55 -0.29
C PHE A 18 -2.99 5.40 0.67
N SER A 19 -1.79 5.77 0.25
CA SER A 19 -0.60 5.68 1.09
C SER A 19 -0.69 6.62 2.30
N ILE A 20 -1.22 7.84 2.11
CA ILE A 20 -1.46 8.77 3.23
C ILE A 20 -2.50 8.21 4.19
N VAL A 21 -3.62 7.68 3.69
CA VAL A 21 -4.66 7.08 4.53
C VAL A 21 -4.10 5.92 5.33
N ILE A 22 -3.40 4.98 4.69
CA ILE A 22 -2.78 3.83 5.37
C ILE A 22 -1.76 4.29 6.42
N PHE A 23 -0.94 5.30 6.10
CA PHE A 23 0.05 5.84 7.02
C PHE A 23 -0.60 6.40 8.29
N ILE A 24 -1.59 7.28 8.14
CA ILE A 24 -2.29 7.91 9.27
C ILE A 24 -3.06 6.86 10.07
N SER A 25 -3.77 5.94 9.40
CA SER A 25 -4.49 4.86 10.07
C SER A 25 -3.53 3.95 10.87
N SER A 26 -2.35 3.64 10.32
CA SER A 26 -1.36 2.82 11.02
C SER A 26 -0.81 3.53 12.26
N LEU A 27 -0.49 4.83 12.15
CA LEU A 27 -0.05 5.63 13.30
C LEU A 27 -1.14 5.75 14.37
N ALA A 28 -2.40 5.91 13.98
CA ALA A 28 -3.52 5.97 14.91
C ALA A 28 -3.67 4.65 15.69
N VAL A 29 -3.55 3.50 15.02
CA VAL A 29 -3.59 2.19 15.67
C VAL A 29 -2.39 1.99 16.60
N ILE A 30 -1.19 2.35 16.16
CA ILE A 30 0.03 2.29 16.99
C ILE A 30 -0.15 3.14 18.26
N ALA A 31 -0.62 4.38 18.11
CA ALA A 31 -0.87 5.27 19.24
C ALA A 31 -1.94 4.71 20.19
N ALA A 32 -3.02 4.14 19.65
CA ALA A 32 -4.06 3.51 20.46
C ALA A 32 -3.52 2.32 21.25
N GLN A 33 -2.69 1.47 20.63
CA GLN A 33 -2.05 0.32 21.29
C GLN A 33 -1.09 0.78 22.39
N SER A 34 -0.19 1.72 22.09
CA SER A 34 0.77 2.23 23.07
C SER A 34 0.13 2.92 24.28
N ASN A 35 -1.11 3.42 24.16
CA ASN A 35 -1.86 4.05 25.25
C ASN A 35 -2.89 3.13 25.91
N SER A 36 -2.99 1.86 25.48
CA SER A 36 -3.98 0.91 25.97
C SER A 36 -3.36 -0.14 26.89
N PHE A 37 -4.14 -0.62 27.85
CA PHE A 37 -3.80 -1.74 28.72
C PHE A 37 -4.63 -2.97 28.33
N ASN A 38 -4.01 -4.15 28.36
CA ASN A 38 -4.73 -5.39 28.16
C ASN A 38 -5.57 -5.75 29.41
N ARG A 39 -6.38 -6.82 29.29
CA ARG A 39 -7.22 -7.33 30.39
C ARG A 39 -6.47 -7.73 31.67
N TYR A 40 -5.14 -7.83 31.60
CA TYR A 40 -4.26 -8.18 32.71
C TYR A 40 -3.53 -6.95 33.29
N GLY A 41 -3.86 -5.73 32.84
CA GLY A 41 -3.23 -4.49 33.29
C GLY A 41 -1.83 -4.25 32.74
N VAL A 42 -1.40 -5.00 31.72
CA VAL A 42 -0.11 -4.80 31.05
C VAL A 42 -0.29 -3.88 29.84
N GLN A 43 0.60 -2.91 29.69
CA GLN A 43 0.61 -2.00 28.54
C GLN A 43 0.73 -2.79 27.24
N GLN A 44 -0.08 -2.44 26.24
CA GLN A 44 -0.02 -3.11 24.94
C GLN A 44 1.15 -2.58 24.12
N GLU A 45 1.92 -3.51 23.56
CA GLU A 45 2.96 -3.18 22.58
C GLU A 45 2.32 -3.02 21.19
N PRO A 46 2.79 -2.05 20.38
CA PRO A 46 2.27 -1.84 19.04
C PRO A 46 2.56 -3.05 18.14
N SER A 47 1.58 -3.39 17.30
CA SER A 47 1.69 -4.50 16.36
C SER A 47 2.80 -4.25 15.34
N ILE A 48 3.72 -5.21 15.21
CA ILE A 48 4.81 -5.17 14.22
C ILE A 48 4.25 -4.95 12.80
N PHE A 49 3.10 -5.53 12.46
CA PHE A 49 2.47 -5.34 11.15
C PHE A 49 2.01 -3.90 10.93
N MET A 50 1.53 -3.22 11.96
CA MET A 50 1.12 -1.81 11.87
C MET A 50 2.34 -0.90 11.72
N ILE A 51 3.45 -1.21 12.41
CA ILE A 51 4.72 -0.50 12.25
C ILE A 51 5.24 -0.66 10.81
N ILE A 52 5.25 -1.89 10.28
CA ILE A 52 5.68 -2.16 8.90
C ILE A 52 4.75 -1.46 7.92
N ALA A 53 3.42 -1.49 8.12
CA ALA A 53 2.46 -0.78 7.29
C ALA A 53 2.74 0.72 7.25
N ALA A 54 3.07 1.34 8.40
CA ALA A 54 3.45 2.75 8.47
C ALA A 54 4.76 3.03 7.71
N ILE A 55 5.78 2.19 7.85
CA ILE A 55 7.06 2.36 7.14
C ILE A 55 6.89 2.23 5.62
N VAL A 56 6.18 1.19 5.17
CA VAL A 56 5.95 0.92 3.74
C VAL A 56 5.07 2.01 3.13
N SER A 57 4.02 2.46 3.81
CA SER A 57 3.18 3.57 3.33
C SER A 57 3.94 4.90 3.29
N PHE A 58 4.79 5.20 4.27
CA PHE A 58 5.64 6.39 4.23
C PHE A 58 6.65 6.33 3.06
N SER A 59 7.27 5.18 2.82
CA SER A 59 8.13 4.96 1.65
C SER A 59 7.37 5.16 0.33
N MET A 60 6.13 4.67 0.26
CA MET A 60 5.26 4.88 -0.89
C MET A 60 4.96 6.37 -1.12
N ILE A 61 4.70 7.16 -0.08
CA ILE A 61 4.48 8.62 -0.20
C ILE A 61 5.71 9.30 -0.80
N LEU A 62 6.91 9.01 -0.31
CA LEU A 62 8.13 9.61 -0.83
C LEU A 62 8.40 9.20 -2.28
N SER A 63 8.20 7.93 -2.59
CA SER A 63 8.44 7.40 -3.94
C SER A 63 7.38 7.88 -4.95
N THR A 64 6.12 8.07 -4.54
CA THR A 64 5.05 8.63 -5.39
C THR A 64 5.34 10.09 -5.72
N ILE A 65 5.79 10.90 -4.76
CA ILE A 65 6.24 12.28 -5.00
C ILE A 65 7.39 12.30 -6.02
N LEU A 66 8.38 11.42 -5.88
CA LEU A 66 9.47 11.28 -6.85
C LEU A 66 8.98 10.88 -8.24
N ALA A 67 7.99 9.98 -8.33
CA ALA A 67 7.39 9.59 -9.60
C ALA A 67 6.63 10.75 -10.26
N MET A 68 5.93 11.59 -9.49
CA MET A 68 5.29 12.80 -10.01
C MET A 68 6.31 13.75 -10.62
N PHE A 69 7.45 13.98 -9.94
CA PHE A 69 8.56 14.75 -10.50
C PHE A 69 9.18 14.09 -11.74
N ALA A 70 9.35 12.77 -11.74
CA ALA A 70 9.83 12.01 -12.88
C ALA A 70 8.96 12.25 -14.11
N LEU A 71 7.63 12.19 -13.96
CA LEU A 71 6.67 12.41 -15.02
C LEU A 71 6.57 13.88 -15.46
N ALA A 72 6.75 14.83 -14.55
CA ALA A 72 6.76 16.27 -14.85
C ALA A 72 8.01 16.66 -15.64
N HIS A 73 9.20 16.25 -15.19
CA HIS A 73 10.50 16.61 -15.77
C HIS A 73 11.00 15.63 -16.82
N HIS A 74 10.23 14.60 -17.15
CA HIS A 74 10.60 13.57 -18.12
C HIS A 74 11.88 12.78 -17.77
N VAL A 75 12.21 12.65 -16.47
CA VAL A 75 13.41 11.93 -16.01
C VAL A 75 13.07 10.51 -15.62
N LYS A 76 13.22 9.56 -16.54
CA LYS A 76 12.82 8.14 -16.33
C LYS A 76 13.45 7.47 -15.10
N LYS A 77 14.71 7.79 -14.77
CA LYS A 77 15.43 7.18 -13.64
C LYS A 77 14.73 7.40 -12.30
N TRP A 78 13.98 8.49 -12.17
CA TRP A 78 13.25 8.84 -10.95
C TRP A 78 11.95 8.04 -10.77
N LEU A 79 11.54 7.26 -11.77
CA LEU A 79 10.41 6.33 -11.68
C LEU A 79 10.80 5.00 -11.00
N ILE A 80 12.09 4.64 -11.02
CA ILE A 80 12.58 3.34 -10.48
C ILE A 80 12.27 3.18 -8.98
N PRO A 81 12.51 4.18 -8.10
CA PRO A 81 12.18 4.05 -6.69
C PRO A 81 10.69 3.76 -6.44
N HIS A 82 9.80 4.35 -7.25
CA HIS A 82 8.36 4.12 -7.16
C HIS A 82 7.98 2.71 -7.59
N MET A 83 8.55 2.18 -8.68
CA MET A 83 8.32 0.80 -9.10
C MET A 83 8.78 -0.21 -8.02
N ILE A 84 9.93 0.05 -7.38
CA ILE A 84 10.45 -0.78 -6.29
C ILE A 84 9.53 -0.71 -5.08
N SER A 85 9.17 0.50 -4.62
CA SER A 85 8.30 0.69 -3.45
C SER A 85 6.92 0.06 -3.67
N THR A 86 6.36 0.21 -4.86
CA THR A 86 5.07 -0.40 -5.24
C THR A 86 5.15 -1.92 -5.25
N SER A 87 6.28 -2.50 -5.68
CA SER A 87 6.52 -3.95 -5.63
C SER A 87 6.64 -4.45 -4.19
N VAL A 88 7.31 -3.70 -3.31
CA VAL A 88 7.40 -4.01 -1.87
C VAL A 88 6.02 -3.95 -1.22
N MET A 89 5.22 -2.92 -1.53
CA MET A 89 3.84 -2.80 -1.06
C MET A 89 2.97 -3.97 -1.53
N TRP A 90 3.15 -4.43 -2.78
CA TRP A 90 2.45 -5.61 -3.29
C TRP A 90 2.77 -6.87 -2.47
N CYS A 91 4.05 -7.16 -2.26
CA CYS A 91 4.49 -8.29 -1.44
C CYS A 91 3.96 -8.20 -0.01
N PHE A 92 4.04 -7.02 0.60
CA PHE A 92 3.50 -6.77 1.94
C PHE A 92 1.99 -7.05 1.99
N HIS A 93 1.23 -6.54 1.02
CA HIS A 93 -0.22 -6.72 0.97
C HIS A 93 -0.63 -8.19 0.79
N ILE A 94 0.14 -8.97 0.02
CA ILE A 94 -0.07 -10.43 -0.11
C ILE A 94 0.10 -11.11 1.25
N VAL A 95 1.23 -10.88 1.92
CA VAL A 95 1.51 -11.48 3.23
C VAL A 95 0.46 -11.08 4.25
N PHE A 96 0.11 -9.80 4.31
CA PHE A 96 -0.92 -9.27 5.20
C PHE A 96 -2.28 -9.92 4.94
N THR A 97 -2.67 -10.07 3.68
CA THR A 97 -3.93 -10.74 3.30
C THR A 97 -3.95 -12.19 3.79
N PHE A 98 -2.86 -12.95 3.64
CA PHE A 98 -2.82 -14.34 4.12
C PHE A 98 -2.96 -14.45 5.63
N ILE A 99 -2.30 -13.57 6.38
CA ILE A 99 -2.40 -13.51 7.83
C ILE A 99 -3.84 -13.19 8.23
N TRP A 100 -4.43 -12.18 7.59
CA TRP A 100 -5.80 -11.77 7.90
C TRP A 100 -6.83 -12.84 7.56
N LEU A 101 -6.66 -13.56 6.44
CA LEU A 101 -7.52 -14.70 6.08
C LEU A 101 -7.38 -15.85 7.07
N ASN A 102 -6.19 -16.11 7.61
CA ASN A 102 -6.00 -17.11 8.66
C ASN A 102 -6.72 -16.70 9.95
N ASP A 103 -6.63 -15.43 10.35
CA ASP A 103 -7.36 -14.92 11.52
C ASP A 103 -8.88 -15.03 11.32
N ILE A 104 -9.39 -14.70 10.14
CA ILE A 104 -10.82 -14.86 9.80
C ILE A 104 -11.21 -16.35 9.80
N ALA A 105 -10.34 -17.26 9.36
CA ALA A 105 -10.64 -18.70 9.39
C ALA A 105 -10.77 -19.24 10.83
N VAL A 106 -10.07 -18.64 11.80
CA VAL A 106 -10.10 -19.06 13.21
C VAL A 106 -11.19 -18.36 14.01
N TYR A 107 -11.35 -17.04 13.83
CA TYR A 107 -12.22 -16.19 14.65
C TYR A 107 -13.44 -15.66 13.91
N GLY A 108 -13.50 -15.81 12.59
CA GLY A 108 -14.60 -15.32 11.77
C GLY A 108 -15.90 -16.04 12.07
N THR A 109 -16.99 -15.28 12.08
CA THR A 109 -18.32 -15.78 12.41
C THR A 109 -19.19 -16.00 11.16
N SER A 110 -18.80 -15.43 10.00
CA SER A 110 -19.57 -15.49 8.76
C SER A 110 -18.69 -15.82 7.53
N PRO A 111 -19.14 -16.70 6.62
CA PRO A 111 -18.50 -16.93 5.33
C PRO A 111 -18.43 -15.67 4.45
N ILE A 112 -19.33 -14.71 4.68
CA ILE A 112 -19.39 -13.44 3.93
C ILE A 112 -18.14 -12.59 4.21
N ASP A 113 -17.62 -12.61 5.44
CA ASP A 113 -16.43 -11.85 5.83
C ASP A 113 -15.19 -12.34 5.06
N TRP A 114 -15.11 -13.66 4.86
CA TRP A 114 -14.04 -14.29 4.09
C TRP A 114 -14.13 -13.90 2.61
N LEU A 115 -15.33 -14.00 2.03
CA LEU A 115 -15.57 -13.61 0.63
C LEU A 115 -15.26 -12.13 0.39
N LEU A 116 -15.74 -11.25 1.27
CA LEU A 116 -15.50 -9.80 1.17
C LEU A 116 -14.01 -9.47 1.24
N THR A 117 -13.29 -10.10 2.18
CA THR A 117 -11.84 -9.92 2.34
C THR A 117 -11.09 -10.33 1.07
N ILE A 118 -11.43 -11.47 0.48
CA ILE A 118 -10.78 -11.92 -0.77
C ILE A 118 -11.06 -10.97 -1.92
N ILE A 119 -12.32 -10.58 -2.12
CA ILE A 119 -12.69 -9.69 -3.24
C ILE A 119 -11.96 -8.35 -3.10
N LEU A 120 -11.95 -7.76 -1.90
CA LEU A 120 -11.27 -6.50 -1.64
C LEU A 120 -9.76 -6.64 -1.84
N SER A 121 -9.15 -7.71 -1.31
CA SER A 121 -7.72 -7.94 -1.45
C SER A 121 -7.30 -8.16 -2.91
N LEU A 122 -8.08 -8.91 -3.69
CA LEU A 122 -7.82 -9.10 -5.12
C LEU A 122 -7.94 -7.78 -5.89
N LEU A 123 -8.95 -6.96 -5.58
CA LEU A 123 -9.11 -5.64 -6.19
C LEU A 123 -7.88 -4.76 -5.94
N ILE A 124 -7.41 -4.71 -4.69
CA ILE A 124 -6.22 -3.93 -4.32
C ILE A 124 -4.97 -4.48 -5.03
N GLN A 125 -4.80 -5.80 -5.08
CA GLN A 125 -3.66 -6.42 -5.79
C GLN A 125 -3.66 -6.08 -7.29
N ILE A 126 -4.82 -6.12 -7.94
CA ILE A 126 -4.96 -5.74 -9.36
C ILE A 126 -4.59 -4.27 -9.56
N LEU A 127 -5.03 -3.36 -8.67
CA LEU A 127 -4.68 -1.95 -8.75
C LEU A 127 -3.17 -1.72 -8.60
N ILE A 128 -2.53 -2.40 -7.65
CA ILE A 128 -1.07 -2.30 -7.43
C ILE A 128 -0.30 -2.83 -8.63
N LEU A 129 -0.66 -4.01 -9.15
CA LEU A 129 -0.04 -4.59 -10.35
C LEU A 129 -0.26 -3.73 -11.60
N GLY A 130 -1.47 -3.17 -11.74
CA GLY A 130 -1.80 -2.22 -12.80
C GLY A 130 -0.92 -0.97 -12.76
N SER A 131 -0.61 -0.46 -11.56
CA SER A 131 0.33 0.66 -11.39
C SER A 131 1.74 0.29 -11.87
N ILE A 132 2.29 -0.85 -11.41
CA ILE A 132 3.62 -1.31 -11.83
C ILE A 132 3.70 -1.47 -13.36
N TYR A 133 2.65 -2.02 -13.97
CA TYR A 133 2.57 -2.16 -15.42
C TYR A 133 2.59 -0.79 -16.12
N LEU A 134 1.77 0.15 -15.67
CA LEU A 134 1.71 1.50 -16.25
C LEU A 134 3.04 2.25 -16.10
N ASP A 135 3.67 2.17 -14.93
CA ASP A 135 4.99 2.74 -14.69
C ASP A 135 6.04 2.13 -15.62
N SER A 136 6.06 0.81 -15.76
CA SER A 136 6.98 0.10 -16.66
C SER A 136 6.81 0.56 -18.11
N GLN A 137 5.56 0.73 -18.55
CA GLN A 137 5.25 1.24 -19.89
C GLN A 137 5.71 2.70 -20.05
N CYS A 138 5.51 3.53 -19.04
CA CYS A 138 5.93 4.93 -19.06
C CYS A 138 7.47 5.04 -19.08
N TYR A 139 8.16 4.26 -18.24
CA TYR A 139 9.63 4.19 -18.18
C TYR A 139 10.25 3.83 -19.54
N ARG A 140 9.67 2.86 -20.26
CA ARG A 140 10.16 2.45 -21.60
C ARG A 140 9.99 3.53 -22.67
N VAL A 141 8.98 4.38 -22.53
CA VAL A 141 8.58 5.37 -23.55
C VAL A 141 9.21 6.74 -23.30
N MET A 142 9.63 7.03 -22.08
CA MET A 142 10.36 8.26 -21.74
C MET A 142 11.79 8.18 -22.28
N VAL A 143 12.12 9.11 -23.17
CA VAL A 143 13.46 9.27 -23.76
C VAL A 143 14.39 9.89 -22.74
#